data_AF-A0A956QJX4-F1
#
_entry.id   AF-A0A956QJX4-F1
#
_cell.length_a   1.000
_cell.length_b   1.000
_cell.length_c   1.000
_cell.angle_alpha   90.00
_cell.angle_beta   90.00
_cell.angle_gamma   90.00
#
_symmetry.space_group_name_H-M   'P 1'
#
loop_
_entity.id
_entity.type
_entity.pdbx_description
1 polymer ?
#
loop_
_entity_poly.entity_id
_entity_poly.type
_entity_poly.pdbx_seq_one_letter_code
_entity_poly.pdbx_strand_id
1 'polypeptide(L)'
;MSKNVRQYTVRNVPDQVDSVLRKRAREQGKSFNQVVLDALAQATEARLVFRDLSDVAGTLSPDEAAEIDEEIRRQRQIDPGLWQ
;
A
#
# COMPACT_ATOMS: atom_id res chain seq x y z
N MET A 1 2.74 -4.25 -26.22
CA MET A 1 3.90 -4.89 -25.56
C MET A 1 3.39 -5.97 -24.63
N SER A 2 3.64 -7.25 -24.91
CA SER A 2 3.23 -8.33 -24.00
C SER A 2 4.06 -8.26 -22.71
N LYS A 3 3.40 -7.97 -21.59
CA LYS A 3 4.01 -8.04 -20.26
C LYS A 3 4.42 -9.50 -20.02
N ASN A 4 5.70 -9.77 -19.76
CA ASN A 4 6.16 -11.11 -19.39
C ASN A 4 5.55 -11.47 -18.02
N VAL A 5 4.45 -12.23 -18.03
CA VAL A 5 3.79 -12.72 -16.82
C VAL A 5 4.47 -14.03 -16.40
N ARG A 6 4.98 -14.08 -15.16
CA ARG A 6 5.50 -15.31 -14.56
C ARG A 6 4.34 -16.06 -13.88
N GLN A 7 4.27 -17.37 -14.10
CA GLN A 7 3.31 -18.24 -13.43
C GLN A 7 4.05 -19.14 -12.44
N TYR A 8 3.54 -19.22 -11.22
CA TYR A 8 4.06 -20.09 -10.17
C TYR A 8 2.99 -21.10 -9.76
N THR A 9 3.40 -22.34 -9.49
CA THR A 9 2.56 -23.36 -8.85
C THR A 9 3.13 -23.64 -7.47
N VAL A 10 2.39 -23.28 -6.43
CA VAL A 10 2.75 -23.57 -5.04
C VAL A 10 2.10 -24.90 -4.65
N ARG A 11 2.90 -25.89 -4.30
CA ARG A 11 2.44 -27.23 -3.89
C ARG A 11 2.48 -27.37 -2.37
N ASN A 12 1.70 -28.31 -1.83
CA ASN A 12 1.65 -28.62 -0.40
C ASN A 12 1.32 -27.41 0.48
N VAL A 13 0.36 -26.58 0.06
CA VAL A 13 -0.13 -25.46 0.86
C VAL A 13 -0.86 -26.03 2.08
N PRO A 14 -0.46 -25.70 3.32
CA PRO A 14 -1.15 -26.17 4.52
C PRO A 14 -2.62 -25.74 4.52
N ASP A 15 -3.52 -26.60 5.00
CA ASP A 15 -4.97 -26.33 5.02
C ASP A 15 -5.33 -25.02 5.73
N GLN A 16 -4.61 -24.71 6.82
CA GLN A 16 -4.78 -23.46 7.55
C GLN A 16 -4.48 -22.24 6.67
N VAL A 17 -3.46 -22.31 5.82
CA VAL A 17 -3.07 -21.21 4.92
C VAL A 17 -4.11 -21.02 3.81
N ASP A 18 -4.57 -22.11 3.19
CA ASP A 18 -5.63 -22.06 2.16
C ASP A 18 -6.93 -21.46 2.74
N SER A 19 -7.34 -21.93 3.92
CA SER A 19 -8.55 -21.44 4.59
C SER A 19 -8.51 -19.94 4.86
N VAL A 20 -7.39 -19.44 5.41
CA VAL A 20 -7.20 -18.00 5.68
C VAL A 20 -7.21 -17.18 4.38
N LEU A 21 -6.54 -17.64 3.32
CA LEU A 21 -6.50 -16.93 2.04
C LEU A 21 -7.88 -16.89 1.36
N ARG A 22 -8.65 -17.98 1.41
CA ARG A 22 -10.02 -18.01 0.88
C ARG A 22 -10.97 -17.11 1.66
N LYS A 23 -10.85 -17.08 2.99
CA LYS A 23 -11.62 -16.16 3.82
C LYS A 23 -11.34 -14.70 3.42
N ARG A 24 -10.07 -14.32 3.31
CA ARG A 24 -9.65 -12.98 2.86
C ARG A 24 -10.17 -12.63 1.47
N ALA A 25 -10.18 -13.57 0.53
CA ALA A 25 -10.72 -13.36 -0.81
C ALA A 25 -12.22 -13.03 -0.80
N ARG A 26 -13.00 -13.74 0.03
CA ARG A 26 -14.44 -13.46 0.21
C ARG A 26 -14.66 -12.09 0.86
N GLU A 27 -13.95 -11.80 1.95
CA GLU A 27 -14.09 -10.54 2.68
C GLU A 27 -13.71 -9.31 1.85
N GLN A 28 -12.70 -9.43 0.99
CA GLN A 28 -12.22 -8.33 0.13
C GLN A 28 -12.92 -8.26 -1.22
N GLY A 29 -13.79 -9.22 -1.57
CA GLY A 29 -14.40 -9.31 -2.90
C GLY A 29 -13.38 -9.47 -4.04
N LYS A 30 -12.18 -9.99 -3.74
CA LYS A 30 -11.07 -10.15 -4.69
C LYS A 30 -10.98 -11.59 -5.19
N SER A 31 -10.40 -11.78 -6.38
CA SER A 31 -10.05 -13.12 -6.84
C SER A 31 -9.01 -13.74 -5.89
N PHE A 32 -9.10 -15.06 -5.70
CA PHE A 32 -8.16 -15.78 -4.85
C PHE A 32 -6.70 -15.54 -5.29
N ASN A 33 -6.43 -15.58 -6.60
CA ASN A 33 -5.11 -15.32 -7.14
C ASN A 33 -4.59 -13.90 -6.80
N GLN A 34 -5.46 -12.88 -6.83
CA GLN A 34 -5.06 -11.53 -6.44
C GLN A 34 -4.70 -11.45 -4.96
N VAL A 35 -5.43 -12.14 -4.08
CA VAL A 35 -5.12 -12.19 -2.64
C VAL A 35 -3.81 -12.92 -2.37
N VAL A 36 -3.52 -14.01 -3.10
CA VAL A 36 -2.22 -14.71 -3.00
C VAL A 36 -1.08 -13.79 -3.42
N LEU A 37 -1.23 -13.07 -4.54
CA LEU A 37 -0.23 -12.12 -5.01
C LEU A 37 -0.03 -10.95 -4.04
N ASP A 38 -1.11 -10.40 -3.48
CA ASP A 38 -1.03 -9.33 -2.47
C ASP A 38 -0.30 -9.83 -1.20
N ALA A 39 -0.59 -11.05 -0.74
CA ALA A 39 0.06 -11.64 0.43
C ALA A 39 1.57 -11.89 0.20
N LEU A 40 1.95 -12.40 -0.97
CA LEU A 40 3.35 -12.59 -1.34
C LEU A 40 4.09 -11.25 -1.47
N ALA A 41 3.45 -10.25 -2.06
CA ALA A 41 4.02 -8.92 -2.20
C ALA A 41 4.23 -8.24 -0.83
N GLN A 42 3.29 -8.43 0.11
CA GLN A 42 3.45 -7.97 1.48
C GLN A 42 4.59 -8.70 2.21
N ALA A 43 4.66 -10.03 2.11
CA ALA A 43 5.67 -10.84 2.78
C ALA A 43 7.10 -10.64 2.24
N THR A 44 7.24 -10.14 1.02
CA THR A 44 8.53 -9.86 0.39
C THR A 44 8.90 -8.38 0.41
N GLU A 45 8.09 -7.55 1.07
CA GLU A 45 8.20 -6.07 1.06
C GLU A 45 8.22 -5.46 -0.36
N ALA A 46 7.88 -6.26 -1.38
CA ALA A 46 7.84 -5.84 -2.78
C ALA A 46 6.70 -4.84 -3.05
N ARG A 47 5.85 -4.57 -2.05
CA ARG A 47 4.77 -3.60 -2.14
C ARG A 47 4.51 -2.90 -0.81
N LEU A 48 5.38 -1.96 -0.44
CA LEU A 48 4.99 -0.85 0.43
C LEU A 48 4.20 0.14 -0.41
N VAL A 49 2.89 -0.10 -0.57
CA VAL A 49 1.98 0.88 -1.18
C VAL A 49 1.13 1.47 -0.08
N PHE A 50 1.64 2.56 0.49
CA PHE A 50 0.83 3.51 1.26
C PHE A 50 -0.12 4.19 0.27
N ARG A 51 -1.42 3.88 0.35
CA ARG A 51 -2.44 4.40 -0.57
C ARG A 51 -2.90 5.80 -0.21
N ASP A 52 -2.66 6.17 1.03
CA ASP A 52 -3.03 7.42 1.65
C ASP A 52 -2.10 7.63 2.85
N LEU A 53 -2.32 8.74 3.56
CA LEU A 53 -1.57 9.09 4.75
C LEU A 53 -2.29 8.66 6.04
N SER A 54 -3.26 7.73 5.97
CA SER A 54 -4.01 7.31 7.17
C SER A 54 -3.11 6.68 8.22
N ASP A 55 -2.03 6.03 7.79
CA ASP A 55 -1.02 5.45 8.68
C ASP A 55 -0.17 6.52 9.41
N VAL A 56 -0.26 7.79 8.99
CA VAL A 56 0.40 8.95 9.60
C VAL A 56 -0.58 9.76 10.47
N ALA A 57 -1.88 9.62 10.26
CA ALA A 57 -2.88 10.38 11.01
C ALA A 57 -2.90 9.96 12.49
N GLY A 58 -2.61 10.92 13.38
CA GLY A 58 -2.62 10.71 14.84
C GLY A 58 -1.37 10.05 15.42
N THR A 59 -0.33 9.83 14.62
CA THR A 59 0.96 9.27 15.07
C THR A 59 2.01 10.35 15.37
N LEU A 60 1.78 11.57 14.87
CA LEU A 60 2.69 12.69 15.03
C LEU A 60 2.66 13.24 16.46
N SER A 61 3.83 13.52 17.00
CA SER A 61 3.98 14.35 18.20
C SER A 61 3.58 15.81 17.90
N PRO A 62 3.30 16.62 18.95
CA PRO A 62 3.01 18.04 18.77
C PRO A 62 4.12 18.81 18.04
N ASP A 63 5.37 18.46 18.28
CA ASP A 63 6.53 19.14 17.67
C ASP A 63 6.65 18.79 16.17
N GLU A 64 6.49 17.51 15.81
CA GLU A 64 6.50 17.06 14.41
C GLU A 64 5.32 17.65 13.62
N ALA A 65 4.15 17.75 14.24
CA ALA A 65 2.99 18.38 13.62
C ALA A 65 3.24 19.87 13.34
N ALA A 66 3.86 20.58 14.28
CA ALA A 66 4.21 21.99 14.10
C ALA A 66 5.25 22.19 12.98
N GLU A 67 6.25 21.33 12.89
CA GLU A 67 7.26 21.38 11.82
C GLU A 67 6.63 21.16 10.43
N ILE A 68 5.74 20.16 10.31
CA ILE A 68 5.04 19.88 9.06
C ILE A 68 4.12 21.05 8.65
N ASP A 69 3.43 21.67 9.60
CA ASP A 69 2.56 22.82 9.33
C ASP A 69 3.34 24.04 8.81
N GLU A 70 4.54 24.31 9.34
CA GLU A 70 5.44 25.34 8.83
C GLU A 70 5.87 25.05 7.39
N GLU A 71 6.22 23.79 7.11
CA GLU A 71 6.64 23.36 5.78
C GLU A 71 5.54 23.46 4.73
N ILE A 72 4.32 23.02 5.07
CA ILE A 72 3.14 23.19 4.21
C ILE A 72 2.92 24.66 3.91
N ARG A 73 3.06 25.54 4.91
CA ARG A 73 2.87 26.98 4.73
C ARG A 73 3.92 27.58 3.80
N ARG A 74 5.18 27.16 3.91
CA ARG A 74 6.26 27.59 3.00
C ARG A 74 5.96 27.18 1.55
N GLN A 75 5.52 25.95 1.34
CA GLN A 75 5.27 25.40 0.00
C GLN A 75 4.00 25.94 -0.66
N ARG A 76 3.05 26.47 0.12
CA ARG A 76 1.83 27.12 -0.40
C ARG A 76 2.05 28.54 -0.92
N GLN A 77 3.25 29.09 -0.80
CA GLN A 77 3.57 30.39 -1.41
C GLN A 77 3.52 30.24 -2.94
N ILE A 78 2.57 30.93 -3.56
CA ILE A 78 2.44 30.96 -5.02
C ILE A 78 3.56 31.84 -5.56
N ASP A 79 4.41 31.26 -6.41
CA ASP A 79 5.35 32.03 -7.23
C ASP A 79 4.58 32.60 -8.44
N PRO A 80 4.39 33.93 -8.53
CA PRO A 80 3.67 34.55 -9.63
C PRO A 80 4.32 34.31 -11.00
N GLY A 81 5.63 34.01 -11.05
CA GLY A 81 6.35 33.70 -12.28
C GLY A 81 6.10 32.29 -12.80
N LEU A 82 5.67 31.34 -11.95
CA LEU A 82 5.31 29.98 -12.33
C LEU A 82 3.85 29.82 -12.79
N TRP A 83 3.05 30.87 -12.68
CA TRP A 83 1.60 30.88 -12.97
C TRP A 83 1.21 31.73 -14.20
N GLN A 84 2.14 31.98 -15.13
CA GLN A 84 1.83 32.60 -16.43
C GLN A 84 1.32 31.61 -17.46
#